data_AF-A0A023FG23-F1
#
_entry.id   AF-A0A023FG23-F1
#
_cell.length_a   1.000
_cell.length_b   1.000
_cell.length_c   1.000
_cell.angle_alpha   90.00
_cell.angle_beta   90.00
_cell.angle_gamma   90.00
#
_symmetry.space_group_name_H-M   'P 1'
#
loop_
_entity.id
_entity.type
_entity.pdbx_description
1 polymer ?
#
loop_
_entity_poly.entity_id
_entity_poly.type
_entity_poly.pdbx_seq_one_letter_code
_entity_poly.pdbx_strand_id
1 'polypeptide(L)'
;MGTWQSLRLLAVFQVISWIHATGPVGRNKRCLQPPEMERCSVILLKWSFKEGSNKCEENFVCSEHQNSFNSREECVNVCPPIHGKKPKPEKVDCMSWLLRGKVCYRYSFVWLPNRKGERRWGMLYTGCGKWSNRLYFYDWKKRNCREIKRPSSTAE
;
A
#
# COMPACT_ATOMS: atom_id res chain seq x y z
N MET A 1 49.88 -38.38 28.73
CA MET A 1 49.28 -37.75 27.54
C MET A 1 47.76 -37.77 27.74
N GLY A 2 47.05 -36.64 27.89
CA GLY A 2 45.58 -36.71 27.92
C GLY A 2 44.77 -35.59 28.60
N THR A 3 45.38 -34.59 29.23
CA THR A 3 44.60 -33.56 29.97
C THR A 3 44.61 -32.17 29.31
N TRP A 4 45.50 -31.90 28.34
CA TRP A 4 45.63 -30.58 27.71
C TRP A 4 44.79 -30.39 26.43
N GLN A 5 44.41 -31.50 25.77
CA GLN A 5 43.54 -31.47 24.58
C GLN A 5 42.07 -31.18 24.93
N SER A 6 41.63 -31.60 26.11
CA SER A 6 40.24 -31.49 26.57
C SER A 6 39.83 -30.04 26.90
N LEU A 7 40.76 -29.24 27.46
CA LEU A 7 40.53 -27.83 27.79
C LEU A 7 40.46 -26.91 26.56
N ARG A 8 41.17 -27.24 25.47
CA ARG A 8 41.14 -26.44 24.23
C ARG A 8 39.82 -26.61 23.47
N LEU A 9 39.18 -27.76 23.55
CA LEU A 9 37.91 -28.02 22.88
C LEU A 9 36.76 -27.24 23.53
N LEU A 10 36.69 -27.19 24.86
CA LEU A 10 35.63 -26.45 25.59
C LEU A 10 35.66 -24.93 25.35
N ALA A 11 36.86 -24.34 25.23
CA ALA A 11 37.00 -22.91 24.91
C ALA A 11 36.54 -22.58 23.48
N VAL A 12 36.74 -23.49 22.52
CA VAL A 12 36.29 -23.32 21.13
C VAL A 12 34.76 -23.43 21.03
N PHE A 13 34.13 -24.34 21.78
CA PHE A 13 32.65 -24.46 21.82
C PHE A 13 31.96 -23.23 22.43
N GLN A 14 32.57 -22.57 23.42
CA GLN A 14 32.05 -21.32 23.98
C GLN A 14 32.11 -20.17 22.95
N VAL A 15 33.15 -20.09 22.12
CA VAL A 15 33.27 -19.05 21.08
C VAL A 15 32.31 -19.31 19.90
N ILE A 16 32.14 -20.56 19.48
CA ILE A 16 31.22 -20.92 18.38
C ILE A 16 29.75 -20.67 18.78
N SER A 17 29.40 -20.84 20.06
CA SER A 17 28.03 -20.56 20.55
C SER A 17 27.66 -19.08 20.54
N TRP A 18 28.62 -18.16 20.54
CA TRP A 18 28.36 -16.72 20.42
C TRP A 18 28.15 -16.27 18.97
N ILE A 19 28.73 -16.99 18.00
CA ILE A 19 28.66 -16.62 16.58
C ILE A 19 27.34 -17.07 15.93
N HIS A 20 26.67 -18.11 16.46
CA HIS A 20 25.46 -18.69 15.86
C HIS A 20 24.13 -18.16 16.43
N ALA A 21 24.15 -17.16 17.32
CA ALA A 21 22.94 -16.65 17.97
C ALA A 21 22.10 -15.65 17.14
N THR A 22 22.50 -15.32 15.91
CA THR A 22 21.71 -14.44 15.04
C THR A 22 20.90 -15.25 14.04
N GLY A 23 19.81 -15.85 14.51
CA GLY A 23 18.73 -16.28 13.61
C GLY A 23 18.19 -15.10 12.80
N PRO A 24 17.41 -15.32 11.73
CA PRO A 24 16.84 -14.24 10.94
C PRO A 24 16.01 -13.33 11.84
N VAL A 25 16.46 -12.09 12.01
CA VAL A 25 15.73 -11.07 12.78
C VAL A 25 14.37 -10.88 12.11
N GLY A 26 13.32 -11.31 12.80
CA GLY A 26 11.95 -11.13 12.33
C GLY A 26 11.67 -9.66 12.08
N ARG A 27 10.91 -9.35 11.02
CA ARG A 27 10.55 -7.98 10.67
C ARG A 27 9.86 -7.29 11.86
N ASN A 28 10.19 -6.02 12.09
CA ASN A 28 9.54 -5.25 13.14
C ASN A 28 8.02 -5.23 12.94
N LYS A 29 7.26 -5.64 13.97
CA LYS A 29 5.80 -5.77 13.91
C LYS A 29 5.09 -4.45 13.58
N ARG A 30 5.70 -3.30 13.90
CA ARG A 30 5.21 -1.97 13.53
C ARG A 30 5.01 -1.86 12.02
N CYS A 31 5.89 -2.47 11.22
CA CYS A 31 5.86 -2.43 9.76
C CYS A 31 4.77 -3.30 9.13
N LEU A 32 4.12 -4.16 9.91
CA LEU A 32 3.04 -5.04 9.48
C LEU A 32 1.66 -4.43 9.71
N GLN A 33 1.58 -3.37 10.53
CA GLN A 33 0.34 -2.66 10.79
C GLN A 33 0.07 -1.66 9.67
N PRO A 34 -1.07 -1.74 8.97
CA PRO A 34 -1.42 -0.72 7.98
C PRO A 34 -1.54 0.64 8.68
N PRO A 35 -1.08 1.74 8.06
CA PRO A 35 -1.27 3.07 8.63
C PRO A 35 -2.77 3.36 8.82
N GLU A 36 -3.17 3.65 10.05
CA GLU A 36 -4.56 3.91 10.43
C GLU A 36 -4.87 5.42 10.40
N MET A 37 -6.09 5.75 9.96
CA MET A 37 -6.64 7.12 9.96
C MET A 37 -7.97 7.23 10.72
N GLU A 38 -8.52 6.11 11.20
CA GLU A 38 -9.81 6.08 11.88
C GLU A 38 -9.63 6.06 13.40
N ARG A 39 -10.59 6.63 14.15
CA ARG A 39 -10.63 6.60 15.63
C ARG A 39 -9.40 7.22 16.32
N CYS A 40 -8.95 8.36 15.82
CA CYS A 40 -7.77 9.04 16.35
C CYS A 40 -8.07 10.47 16.78
N SER A 41 -7.40 10.92 17.84
CA SER A 41 -7.50 12.28 18.35
C SER A 41 -6.90 13.31 17.38
N VAL A 42 -5.78 12.95 16.74
CA VAL A 42 -5.03 13.81 15.81
C VAL A 42 -4.49 12.98 14.65
N ILE A 43 -4.69 13.46 13.43
CA ILE A 43 -4.15 12.91 12.18
C ILE A 43 -3.12 13.90 11.64
N LEU A 44 -1.93 13.41 11.33
CA LEU A 44 -0.82 14.21 10.80
C LEU A 44 -0.31 13.61 9.49
N LEU A 45 0.29 14.45 8.65
CA LEU A 45 1.09 13.99 7.53
C LEU A 45 2.43 13.49 8.08
N LYS A 46 2.65 12.18 8.07
CA LYS A 46 3.84 11.52 8.63
C LYS A 46 4.32 10.41 7.69
N TRP A 47 5.49 9.84 7.98
CA TRP A 47 6.02 8.69 7.26
C TRP A 47 5.46 7.38 7.82
N SER A 48 5.03 6.47 6.96
CA SER A 48 4.65 5.11 7.35
C SER A 48 5.10 4.09 6.31
N PHE A 49 5.40 2.86 6.75
CA PHE A 49 5.77 1.77 5.85
C PHE A 49 4.51 1.15 5.24
N LYS A 50 4.41 1.11 3.91
CA LYS A 50 3.33 0.43 3.21
C LYS A 50 3.81 -0.90 2.66
N GLU A 51 3.20 -1.99 3.12
CA GLU A 51 3.56 -3.34 2.68
C GLU A 51 3.30 -3.56 1.19
N GLY A 52 2.23 -2.96 0.65
CA GLY A 52 1.87 -3.05 -0.77
C GLY A 52 2.97 -2.51 -1.68
N SER A 53 3.48 -1.31 -1.40
CA SER A 53 4.56 -0.70 -2.17
C SER A 53 5.96 -1.06 -1.69
N ASN A 54 6.06 -1.80 -0.57
CA ASN A 54 7.30 -2.23 0.07
C ASN A 54 8.27 -1.06 0.37
N LYS A 55 7.73 0.10 0.75
CA LYS A 55 8.52 1.31 1.02
C LYS A 55 7.85 2.21 2.06
N CYS A 56 8.65 3.09 2.65
CA CYS A 56 8.16 4.21 3.44
C CYS A 56 7.63 5.31 2.52
N GLU A 57 6.40 5.75 2.80
CA GLU A 57 5.72 6.83 2.09
C GLU A 57 5.17 7.82 3.09
N GLU A 58 5.08 9.08 2.67
CA GLU A 58 4.36 10.10 3.41
C GLU A 58 2.85 9.94 3.19
N ASN A 59 2.07 9.94 4.27
CA ASN A 59 0.61 9.85 4.23
C ASN A 59 -0.02 10.42 5.51
N PHE A 60 -1.32 10.68 5.45
CA PHE A 60 -2.10 10.97 6.64
C PHE A 60 -2.21 9.69 7.48
N VAL A 61 -1.80 9.78 8.73
CA VAL A 61 -1.82 8.69 9.71
C VAL A 61 -2.01 9.29 11.09
N CYS A 62 -2.59 8.53 12.01
CA CYS A 62 -2.73 8.99 13.38
C CYS A 62 -1.37 9.29 14.03
N SER A 63 -1.30 10.38 14.79
CA SER A 63 -0.02 10.83 15.39
C SER A 63 0.65 9.72 16.22
N GLU A 64 -0.16 9.00 17.00
CA GLU A 64 0.26 7.97 17.95
C GLU A 64 0.25 6.55 17.37
N HIS A 65 0.04 6.38 16.06
CA HIS A 65 0.04 5.06 15.44
C HIS A 65 1.45 4.46 15.43
N GLN A 66 1.59 3.15 15.66
CA GLN A 66 2.91 2.52 15.75
C GLN A 66 3.68 2.57 14.42
N ASN A 67 2.99 2.49 13.29
CA ASN A 67 3.54 2.69 11.95
C ASN A 67 3.42 4.17 11.54
N SER A 68 4.01 5.06 12.33
CA SER A 68 4.00 6.52 12.14
C SER A 68 5.36 7.05 12.61
N PHE A 69 6.06 7.74 11.73
CA PHE A 69 7.43 8.20 11.93
C PHE A 69 7.56 9.66 11.50
N ASN A 70 8.44 10.41 12.17
CA ASN A 70 8.59 11.83 11.90
C ASN A 70 9.48 12.08 10.67
N SER A 71 10.32 11.12 10.29
CA SER A 71 11.16 11.20 9.09
C SER A 71 11.17 9.92 8.28
N ARG A 72 11.57 10.04 7.01
CA ARG A 72 11.75 8.91 6.11
C ARG A 72 12.83 7.96 6.62
N GLU A 73 13.92 8.52 7.12
CA GLU A 73 15.10 7.80 7.61
C GLU A 73 14.71 6.95 8.81
N GLU A 74 13.97 7.51 9.76
CA GLU A 74 13.43 6.76 10.91
C GLU A 74 12.56 5.59 10.45
N CYS A 75 11.63 5.85 9.52
CA CYS A 75 10.78 4.80 8.96
C CYS A 75 11.60 3.70 8.28
N VAL A 76 12.58 4.04 7.44
CA VAL A 76 13.38 3.05 6.71
C VAL A 76 14.28 2.24 7.65
N ASN A 77 14.83 2.87 8.69
CA ASN A 77 15.65 2.20 9.69
C ASN A 77 14.84 1.17 10.49
N VAL A 78 13.60 1.52 10.87
CA VAL A 78 12.70 0.62 11.60
C VAL A 78 12.06 -0.42 10.66
N CYS A 79 11.74 -0.02 9.44
CA CYS A 79 11.00 -0.79 8.45
C CYS A 79 11.73 -0.86 7.10
N PRO A 80 12.89 -1.54 7.04
CA PRO A 80 13.66 -1.63 5.81
C PRO A 80 12.84 -2.31 4.69
N PRO A 81 12.96 -1.85 3.43
CA PRO A 81 12.36 -2.53 2.29
C PRO A 81 12.80 -3.99 2.23
N ILE A 82 11.88 -4.88 1.89
CA ILE A 82 12.23 -6.30 1.69
C ILE A 82 12.93 -6.43 0.33
N HIS A 83 14.20 -6.82 0.33
CA HIS A 83 14.95 -7.06 -0.91
C HIS A 83 14.26 -8.13 -1.76
N GLY A 84 14.20 -7.91 -3.08
CA GLY A 84 13.54 -8.83 -4.02
C GLY A 84 12.00 -8.76 -4.03
N LYS A 85 11.35 -8.15 -3.04
CA LYS A 85 9.89 -7.93 -3.06
C LYS A 85 9.57 -6.76 -3.98
N LYS A 86 9.07 -7.10 -5.18
CA LYS A 86 8.52 -6.11 -6.11
C LYS A 86 7.27 -5.47 -5.48
N PRO A 87 7.11 -4.13 -5.57
CA PRO A 87 5.87 -3.47 -5.18
C PRO A 87 4.68 -4.16 -5.84
N LYS A 88 3.65 -4.49 -5.06
CA LYS A 88 2.37 -4.88 -5.64
C LYS A 88 1.91 -3.71 -6.51
N PRO A 89 1.55 -3.95 -7.79
CA PRO A 89 1.00 -2.89 -8.61
C PRO A 89 -0.17 -2.27 -7.86
N GLU A 90 -0.14 -0.96 -7.64
CA GLU A 90 -1.27 -0.27 -7.02
C GLU A 90 -2.52 -0.58 -7.86
N LYS A 91 -3.56 -1.09 -7.21
CA LYS A 91 -4.79 -1.46 -7.91
C LYS A 91 -5.43 -0.19 -8.42
N VAL A 92 -5.21 0.11 -9.70
CA VAL A 92 -5.79 1.30 -10.34
C VAL A 92 -7.28 1.07 -10.52
N ASP A 93 -8.09 1.68 -9.65
CA ASP A 93 -9.54 1.65 -9.71
C ASP A 93 -10.12 2.98 -10.21
N CYS A 94 -11.45 3.09 -10.24
CA CYS A 94 -12.10 4.29 -10.73
C CYS A 94 -11.79 5.52 -9.86
N MET A 95 -11.63 5.36 -8.54
CA MET A 95 -11.30 6.47 -7.63
C MET A 95 -9.87 6.94 -7.85
N SER A 96 -8.95 5.99 -8.03
CA SER A 96 -7.56 6.24 -8.39
C SER A 96 -7.46 7.14 -9.63
N TRP A 97 -8.25 6.85 -10.68
CA TRP A 97 -8.33 7.69 -11.87
C TRP A 97 -8.98 9.04 -11.61
N LEU A 98 -10.07 9.09 -10.85
CA LEU A 98 -10.76 10.33 -10.53
C LEU A 98 -9.83 11.35 -9.84
N LEU A 99 -9.05 10.89 -8.86
CA LEU A 99 -8.18 11.73 -8.05
C LEU A 99 -6.87 12.12 -8.75
N ARG A 100 -6.28 11.22 -9.53
CA ARG A 100 -4.92 11.40 -10.07
C ARG A 100 -4.85 11.58 -11.59
N GLY A 101 -5.91 11.23 -12.31
CA GLY A 101 -5.92 11.24 -13.77
C GLY A 101 -6.28 12.57 -14.42
N LYS A 102 -6.56 13.64 -13.65
CA LYS A 102 -7.07 14.92 -14.17
C LYS A 102 -6.23 15.55 -15.29
N VAL A 103 -4.95 15.20 -15.34
CA VAL A 103 -4.00 15.67 -16.35
C VAL A 103 -4.27 15.06 -17.73
N CYS A 104 -4.88 13.87 -17.79
CA CYS A 104 -4.94 13.07 -19.02
C CYS A 104 -6.29 12.44 -19.31
N TYR A 105 -7.18 12.24 -18.33
CA TYR A 105 -8.49 11.69 -18.62
C TYR A 105 -9.35 12.73 -19.35
N ARG A 106 -10.24 12.23 -20.21
CA ARG A 106 -11.35 13.02 -20.73
C ARG A 106 -12.53 12.84 -19.79
N TYR A 107 -13.34 13.87 -19.62
CA TYR A 107 -14.53 13.81 -18.76
C TYR A 107 -15.69 14.65 -19.31
N SER A 108 -16.89 14.35 -18.84
CA SER A 108 -18.10 15.14 -19.09
C SER A 108 -19.10 14.98 -17.95
N PHE A 109 -19.88 16.02 -17.66
CA PHE A 109 -20.98 15.95 -16.70
C PHE A 109 -22.26 15.51 -17.41
N VAL A 110 -22.94 14.51 -16.84
CA VAL A 110 -24.10 13.87 -17.48
C VAL A 110 -25.14 13.42 -16.47
N TRP A 111 -26.35 13.15 -16.96
CA TRP A 111 -27.40 12.45 -16.25
C TRP A 111 -27.53 11.02 -16.80
N LEU A 112 -27.16 10.01 -16.01
CA LEU A 112 -27.31 8.60 -16.40
C LEU A 112 -28.33 7.87 -15.54
N PRO A 113 -29.16 7.00 -16.13
CA PRO A 113 -30.04 6.15 -15.34
C PRO A 113 -29.22 5.14 -14.51
N ASN A 114 -29.65 4.90 -13.28
CA ASN A 114 -29.14 3.81 -12.47
C ASN A 114 -29.82 2.47 -12.87
N ARG A 115 -29.51 1.36 -12.18
CA ARG A 115 -30.12 0.05 -12.48
C ARG A 115 -31.65 0.01 -12.31
N LYS A 116 -32.23 0.93 -11.54
CA LYS A 116 -33.67 1.08 -11.34
C LYS A 116 -34.29 2.10 -12.32
N GLY A 117 -33.52 2.64 -13.27
CA GLY A 117 -33.97 3.66 -14.22
C GLY A 117 -33.92 5.11 -13.70
N GLU A 118 -33.62 5.34 -12.41
CA GLU A 118 -33.59 6.70 -11.87
C GLU A 118 -32.40 7.50 -12.44
N ARG A 119 -32.64 8.73 -12.90
CA ARG A 119 -31.57 9.61 -13.38
C ARG A 119 -30.66 10.06 -12.23
N ARG A 120 -29.36 9.87 -12.41
CA ARG A 120 -28.31 10.30 -11.49
C ARG A 120 -27.39 11.29 -12.19
N TRP A 121 -27.24 12.46 -11.59
CA TRP A 121 -26.23 13.43 -11.97
C TRP A 121 -24.86 12.91 -11.55
N GLY A 122 -23.91 12.99 -12.46
CA GLY A 122 -22.56 12.54 -12.21
C GLY A 122 -21.61 12.91 -13.33
N MET A 123 -20.41 12.35 -13.23
CA MET A 123 -19.33 12.61 -14.19
C MET A 123 -18.93 11.32 -14.87
N LEU A 124 -18.91 11.34 -16.20
CA LEU A 124 -18.23 10.34 -17.01
C LEU A 124 -16.78 10.73 -17.16
N TYR A 125 -15.86 9.77 -17.04
CA TYR A 125 -14.44 10.03 -17.24
C TYR A 125 -13.70 8.79 -17.68
N THR A 126 -12.55 8.97 -18.33
CA THR A 126 -11.68 7.87 -18.77
C THR A 126 -10.56 7.59 -17.78
N GLY A 127 -9.81 6.51 -18.00
CA GLY A 127 -8.46 6.38 -17.45
C GLY A 127 -7.44 7.11 -18.32
N CYS A 128 -6.15 6.86 -18.05
CA CYS A 128 -5.04 7.32 -18.89
C CYS A 128 -4.21 6.16 -19.43
N GLY A 129 -3.31 6.42 -20.40
CA GLY A 129 -2.45 5.40 -21.00
C GLY A 129 -3.26 4.23 -21.55
N LYS A 130 -2.90 2.99 -21.18
CA LYS A 130 -3.64 1.78 -21.60
C LYS A 130 -5.08 1.69 -21.08
N TRP A 131 -5.50 2.58 -20.19
CA TRP A 131 -6.86 2.65 -19.66
C TRP A 131 -7.68 3.80 -20.26
N SER A 132 -7.17 4.52 -21.26
CA SER A 132 -7.88 5.62 -21.92
C SER A 132 -9.21 5.22 -22.57
N ASN A 133 -9.36 3.95 -22.96
CA ASN A 133 -10.60 3.41 -23.54
C ASN A 133 -11.62 2.91 -22.51
N ARG A 134 -11.27 2.88 -21.22
CA ARG A 134 -12.21 2.48 -20.17
C ARG A 134 -13.00 3.69 -19.69
N LEU A 135 -14.30 3.51 -19.53
CA LEU A 135 -15.22 4.57 -19.12
C LEU A 135 -15.68 4.31 -17.69
N TYR A 136 -15.62 5.35 -16.86
CA TYR A 136 -16.06 5.33 -15.48
C TYR A 136 -17.16 6.35 -15.27
N PHE A 137 -18.02 6.11 -14.29
CA PHE A 137 -19.05 7.05 -13.85
C PHE A 137 -18.94 7.30 -12.36
N TYR A 138 -18.78 8.56 -11.97
CA TYR A 138 -18.85 9.01 -10.59
C TYR A 138 -20.25 9.54 -10.28
N ASP A 139 -20.95 8.89 -9.34
CA ASP A 139 -22.27 9.28 -8.84
C ASP A 139 -22.09 10.22 -7.65
N TRP A 140 -22.47 11.49 -7.82
CA TRP A 140 -22.27 12.51 -6.80
C TRP A 140 -23.12 12.27 -5.55
N LYS A 141 -24.34 11.75 -5.73
CA LYS A 141 -25.25 11.42 -4.62
C LYS A 141 -24.66 10.32 -3.75
N LYS A 142 -24.05 9.31 -4.38
CA LYS A 142 -23.43 8.18 -3.66
C LYS A 142 -21.98 8.45 -3.23
N ARG A 143 -21.36 9.51 -3.74
CA ARG A 143 -19.93 9.81 -3.59
C ARG A 143 -19.05 8.60 -3.93
N ASN A 144 -19.45 7.86 -4.97
CA ASN A 144 -18.75 6.65 -5.40
C ASN A 144 -18.71 6.57 -6.93
N CYS A 145 -17.73 5.85 -7.48
CA CYS A 145 -17.61 5.58 -8.90
C CYS A 145 -17.74 4.09 -9.24
N ARG A 146 -17.97 3.81 -10.52
CA ARG A 146 -17.92 2.47 -11.10
C ARG A 146 -17.41 2.51 -12.53
N GLU A 147 -16.79 1.43 -12.98
CA GLU A 147 -16.51 1.21 -14.40
C GLU A 147 -17.80 0.87 -15.13
N ILE A 148 -18.09 1.56 -16.23
CA ILE A 148 -19.15 1.21 -17.16
C ILE A 148 -18.59 0.19 -18.14
N LYS A 149 -18.99 -1.07 -17.95
CA LYS A 149 -18.77 -2.10 -18.96
C LYS A 149 -19.71 -1.84 -20.13
N ARG A 150 -19.18 -1.58 -21.32
CA ARG A 150 -20.00 -1.64 -22.54
C ARG A 150 -20.50 -3.09 -22.70
N PRO A 151 -21.73 -3.31 -23.17
CA PRO A 151 -22.14 -4.64 -23.59
C PRO A 151 -21.12 -5.17 -24.62
N SER A 152 -20.66 -6.41 -24.46
CA SER A 152 -19.85 -7.05 -25.50
C SER A 152 -20.72 -7.18 -26.75
N SER A 153 -20.22 -6.67 -27.87
CA SER A 153 -20.82 -6.85 -29.20
C SER A 153 -20.64 -8.30 -29.69
N THR A 154 -21.18 -9.25 -28.92
CA THR A 154 -21.26 -10.68 -29.27
C THR A 154 -22.59 -11.19 -28.72
N ALA A 155 -23.65 -10.82 -29.43
CA ALA A 155 -24.96 -11.45 -29.40
C ALA A 155 -25.58 -11.16 -30.77
N GLU A 156 -25.06 -11.84 -31.78
CA GLU A 156 -25.71 -12.16 -33.04
C GLU A 156 -25.21 -13.53 -33.48
#